data_AF-A0A818XK61-F1
#
_entry.id   AF-A0A818XK61-F1
#
_cell.length_a   1.000
_cell.length_b   1.000
_cell.length_c   1.000
_cell.angle_alpha   90.00
_cell.angle_beta   90.00
_cell.angle_gamma   90.00
#
_symmetry.space_group_name_H-M   'P 1'
#
loop_
_entity.id
_entity.type
_entity.pdbx_description
1 polymer ?
#
loop_
_entity_poly.entity_id
_entity_poly.type
_entity_poly.pdbx_seq_one_letter_code
_entity_poly.pdbx_strand_id
1 'polypeptide(L)'
;MRIINKRLGRNLTNIIGYGLILACMILFWFIIDIKSILQIQIALISACILFGISTSTTSICSTALASDLIGLNTECGAFVYGVMTFVDKIANGIIIALVQQFNPCKLSSTHTCALYYRYIITFIPGGFSILAILMILSMWKTNLGGNRFEIIQEEQRNMDMKVNVDFKEQSPLMA
;
A
#
# COMPACT_ATOMS: atom_id res chain seq x y z
N MET A 1 -14.40 15.26 -20.60
CA MET A 1 -14.32 14.18 -19.58
C MET A 1 -12.87 13.82 -19.20
N ARG A 2 -12.01 14.79 -18.82
CA ARG A 2 -10.59 14.51 -18.47
C ARG A 2 -10.25 14.64 -16.98
N ILE A 3 -11.09 15.29 -16.19
CA ILE A 3 -10.82 15.61 -14.77
C ILE A 3 -11.31 14.48 -13.85
N ILE A 4 -12.45 13.87 -14.17
CA ILE A 4 -13.03 12.74 -13.43
C ILE A 4 -12.09 11.52 -13.47
N ASN A 5 -11.42 11.27 -14.61
CA ASN A 5 -10.47 10.15 -14.76
C ASN A 5 -9.14 10.35 -14.01
N LYS A 6 -8.75 11.60 -13.70
CA LYS A 6 -7.49 11.88 -12.98
C LYS A 6 -7.59 11.65 -11.47
N ARG A 7 -8.75 11.96 -10.86
CA ARG A 7 -8.96 11.76 -9.41
C ARG A 7 -9.60 10.43 -9.05
N LEU A 8 -10.55 9.92 -9.84
CA LEU A 8 -11.08 8.57 -9.60
C LEU A 8 -9.98 7.52 -9.80
N GLY A 9 -9.04 7.74 -10.72
CA GLY A 9 -8.00 6.77 -11.03
C GLY A 9 -7.18 6.32 -9.83
N ARG A 10 -6.72 7.24 -8.96
CA ARG A 10 -5.80 6.86 -7.87
C ARG A 10 -6.48 6.11 -6.72
N ASN A 11 -7.66 6.57 -6.28
CA ASN A 11 -8.45 5.85 -5.28
C ASN A 11 -8.93 4.50 -5.82
N LEU A 12 -9.31 4.45 -7.11
CA LEU A 12 -9.67 3.21 -7.78
C LEU A 12 -8.49 2.24 -7.87
N THR A 13 -7.29 2.72 -8.24
CA THR A 13 -6.06 1.91 -8.24
C THR A 13 -5.75 1.37 -6.85
N ASN A 14 -5.97 2.15 -5.79
CA ASN A 14 -5.76 1.69 -4.41
C ASN A 14 -6.77 0.59 -4.04
N ILE A 15 -8.06 0.78 -4.35
CA ILE A 15 -9.12 -0.22 -4.11
C ILE A 15 -8.84 -1.50 -4.91
N ILE A 16 -8.42 -1.38 -6.18
CA ILE A 16 -8.01 -2.52 -7.01
C ILE A 16 -6.80 -3.22 -6.37
N GLY A 17 -5.82 -2.47 -5.88
CA GLY A 17 -4.66 -2.99 -5.16
C GLY A 17 -5.04 -3.88 -3.99
N TYR A 18 -5.86 -3.37 -3.06
CA TYR A 18 -6.36 -4.15 -1.91
C TYR A 18 -7.30 -5.29 -2.33
N GLY A 19 -8.08 -5.13 -3.40
CA GLY A 19 -8.90 -6.19 -3.99
C GLY A 19 -8.05 -7.36 -4.51
N LEU A 20 -6.90 -7.08 -5.12
CA LEU A 20 -5.94 -8.10 -5.54
C LEU A 20 -5.32 -8.84 -4.33
N ILE A 21 -5.09 -8.17 -3.20
CA ILE A 21 -4.67 -8.84 -1.95
C ILE A 21 -5.74 -9.86 -1.54
N LEU A 22 -7.02 -9.45 -1.50
CA LEU A 22 -8.12 -10.35 -1.12
C LEU A 22 -8.26 -11.54 -2.08
N ALA A 23 -8.12 -11.31 -3.39
CA ALA A 23 -8.12 -12.38 -4.38
C ALA A 23 -6.98 -13.37 -4.15
N CYS A 24 -5.77 -12.87 -3.84
CA CYS A 24 -4.63 -13.69 -3.48
C CYS A 24 -4.88 -14.54 -2.21
N MET A 25 -5.56 -13.97 -1.19
CA MET A 25 -5.92 -14.69 0.03
C MET A 25 -6.87 -15.86 -0.23
N ILE A 26 -7.84 -15.68 -1.13
CA ILE A 26 -8.74 -16.76 -1.56
C ILE A 26 -7.94 -17.87 -2.25
N LEU A 27 -6.97 -17.53 -3.10
CA LEU A 27 -6.10 -18.52 -3.74
C LEU A 27 -5.24 -19.30 -2.74
N PHE A 28 -4.64 -18.62 -1.75
CA PHE A 28 -3.90 -19.30 -0.67
C PHE A 28 -4.77 -20.21 0.18
N TRP A 29 -6.05 -19.85 0.36
CA TRP A 29 -6.99 -20.74 1.02
C TRP A 29 -7.18 -22.03 0.21
N PHE A 30 -7.48 -21.96 -1.09
CA PHE A 30 -7.78 -23.16 -1.90
C PHE A 30 -6.58 -24.07 -2.22
N ILE A 31 -5.34 -23.64 -1.98
CA ILE A 31 -4.12 -24.39 -2.34
C ILE A 31 -4.03 -25.78 -1.68
N ILE A 32 -4.55 -25.97 -0.46
CA ILE A 32 -4.39 -27.24 0.28
C ILE A 32 -5.34 -28.35 -0.19
N ASP A 33 -6.43 -27.98 -0.88
CA ASP A 33 -7.44 -28.93 -1.37
C ASP A 33 -6.98 -29.67 -2.64
N ILE A 34 -5.85 -29.22 -3.22
CA ILE A 34 -5.25 -29.80 -4.43
C ILE A 34 -4.43 -31.04 -4.06
N LYS A 35 -4.72 -32.19 -4.68
CA LYS A 35 -4.02 -33.46 -4.42
C LYS A 35 -2.75 -33.66 -5.25
N SER A 36 -2.57 -32.91 -6.34
CA SER A 36 -1.45 -33.06 -7.26
C SER A 36 -0.31 -32.07 -6.97
N ILE A 37 0.92 -32.58 -6.75
CA ILE A 37 2.12 -31.78 -6.44
C ILE A 37 2.38 -30.69 -7.50
N LEU A 38 2.17 -31.01 -8.78
CA LEU A 38 2.50 -30.12 -9.89
C LEU A 38 1.54 -28.92 -9.96
N GLN A 39 0.27 -29.16 -9.64
CA GLN A 39 -0.74 -28.09 -9.58
C GLN A 39 -0.53 -27.18 -8.37
N ILE A 40 -0.09 -27.72 -7.23
CA ILE A 40 0.26 -26.92 -6.04
C ILE A 40 1.40 -25.95 -6.36
N GLN A 41 2.46 -26.41 -7.04
CA GLN A 41 3.59 -25.56 -7.40
C GLN A 41 3.18 -24.41 -8.32
N ILE A 42 2.39 -24.69 -9.36
CA ILE A 42 1.90 -23.66 -10.29
C ILE A 42 0.98 -22.66 -9.58
N ALA A 43 0.09 -23.13 -8.70
CA ALA A 43 -0.80 -22.28 -7.91
C ALA A 43 -0.04 -21.37 -6.93
N LEU A 44 1.01 -21.89 -6.29
CA LEU A 44 1.86 -21.09 -5.41
C LEU A 44 2.64 -20.03 -6.17
N ILE A 45 3.23 -20.37 -7.32
CA ILE A 45 3.97 -19.41 -8.14
C ILE A 45 3.05 -18.28 -8.61
N SER A 46 1.85 -18.61 -9.10
CA SER A 46 0.90 -17.60 -9.55
C SER A 46 0.41 -16.71 -8.39
N ALA A 47 0.15 -17.28 -7.21
CA ALA A 47 -0.21 -16.54 -6.02
C ALA A 47 0.91 -15.57 -5.58
N CYS A 48 2.17 -15.99 -5.60
CA CYS A 48 3.32 -15.15 -5.26
C CYS A 48 3.49 -13.96 -6.22
N ILE A 49 3.32 -14.19 -7.53
CA ILE A 49 3.38 -13.11 -8.53
C ILE A 49 2.27 -12.09 -8.28
N LEU A 50 1.04 -12.55 -8.05
CA LEU A 50 -0.10 -11.69 -7.78
C LEU A 50 0.09 -10.88 -6.49
N PHE A 51 0.60 -11.53 -5.43
CA PHE A 51 0.93 -10.89 -4.17
C PHE A 51 1.99 -9.80 -4.34
N GLY A 52 3.03 -10.06 -5.14
CA GLY A 52 4.09 -9.10 -5.45
C GLY A 52 3.56 -7.84 -6.17
N ILE A 53 2.70 -8.01 -7.17
CA ILE A 53 2.06 -6.90 -7.89
C ILE A 53 1.22 -6.07 -6.91
N SER A 54 0.37 -6.76 -6.15
CA SER A 54 -0.57 -6.13 -5.23
C SER A 54 0.11 -5.32 -4.12
N THR A 55 1.13 -5.89 -3.46
CA THR A 55 1.88 -5.23 -2.38
C THR A 55 2.68 -4.03 -2.87
N SER A 56 3.31 -4.13 -4.04
CA SER A 56 4.06 -3.03 -4.64
C SER A 56 3.16 -1.85 -5.00
N THR A 57 2.05 -2.11 -5.69
CA THR A 57 1.08 -1.07 -6.09
C THR A 57 0.50 -0.36 -4.87
N THR A 58 0.10 -1.10 -3.85
CA THR A 58 -0.54 -0.55 -2.64
C THR A 58 0.44 0.29 -1.82
N SER A 59 1.70 -0.17 -1.69
CA SER A 59 2.73 0.56 -0.95
C SER A 59 3.05 1.90 -1.61
N ILE A 60 3.25 1.91 -2.93
CA ILE A 60 3.50 3.13 -3.71
C ILE A 60 2.29 4.08 -3.64
N CYS A 61 1.08 3.53 -3.68
CA CYS A 61 -0.13 4.35 -3.56
C CYS A 61 -0.26 4.99 -2.16
N SER A 62 0.07 4.25 -1.11
CA SER A 62 0.05 4.74 0.27
C SER A 62 1.08 5.84 0.52
N THR A 63 2.31 5.68 0.03
CA THR A 63 3.34 6.73 0.16
C THR A 63 3.01 7.98 -0.65
N ALA A 64 2.38 7.82 -1.82
CA ALA A 64 1.86 8.94 -2.60
C ALA A 64 0.71 9.66 -1.88
N LEU A 65 -0.19 8.92 -1.23
CA LEU A 65 -1.25 9.50 -0.41
C LEU A 65 -0.68 10.24 0.81
N ALA A 66 0.36 9.70 1.45
CA ALA A 66 1.07 10.37 2.54
C ALA A 66 1.71 11.69 2.07
N SER A 67 2.31 11.76 0.88
CA SER A 67 2.87 13.03 0.35
C SER A 67 1.78 14.06 0.14
N ASP A 68 0.61 13.64 -0.34
CA ASP A 68 -0.49 14.57 -0.56
C ASP A 68 -1.05 15.10 0.78
N LEU A 69 -0.96 14.31 1.85
CA LEU A 69 -1.36 14.72 3.19
C LEU A 69 -0.36 15.68 3.83
N ILE A 70 0.93 15.51 3.56
CA ILE A 70 1.99 16.44 3.98
C ILE A 70 1.83 17.79 3.25
N GLY A 71 1.44 17.75 1.97
CA GLY A 71 1.18 18.93 1.15
C GLY A 71 2.47 19.73 0.89
N LEU A 72 2.38 21.06 1.02
CA LEU A 72 3.48 21.98 0.71
C LEU A 72 4.49 22.17 1.85
N ASN A 73 4.14 21.77 3.08
CA ASN A 73 5.00 21.95 4.25
C ASN A 73 6.02 20.81 4.34
N THR A 74 7.01 20.81 3.45
CA THR A 74 8.01 19.75 3.33
C THR A 74 9.22 19.90 4.27
N GLU A 75 9.31 20.99 5.03
CA GLU A 75 10.36 21.26 6.02
C GLU A 75 10.61 20.08 6.98
N CYS A 76 9.54 19.37 7.36
CA CYS A 76 9.60 18.18 8.22
C CYS A 76 9.21 16.88 7.47
N GLY A 77 9.09 16.91 6.14
CA GLY A 77 8.60 15.79 5.34
C GLY A 77 9.46 14.53 5.48
N ALA A 78 10.79 14.70 5.47
CA ALA A 78 11.73 13.59 5.66
C ALA A 78 11.58 12.91 7.03
N PHE A 79 11.29 13.68 8.08
CA PHE A 79 11.03 13.13 9.41
C PHE A 79 9.71 12.34 9.44
N VAL A 80 8.63 12.85 8.83
CA VAL A 80 7.33 12.16 8.75
C VAL A 80 7.46 10.82 8.03
N TYR A 81 8.15 10.78 6.87
CA TYR A 81 8.41 9.53 6.16
C TYR A 81 9.31 8.58 6.95
N GLY A 82 10.28 9.12 7.71
CA GLY A 82 11.10 8.35 8.64
C GLY A 82 10.25 7.67 9.72
N VAL A 83 9.35 8.41 10.38
CA VAL A 83 8.45 7.87 11.41
C VAL A 83 7.46 6.87 10.81
N MET A 84 6.87 7.17 9.65
CA MET A 84 5.95 6.26 8.93
C MET A 84 6.60 4.88 8.72
N THR A 85 7.80 4.85 8.13
CA THR A 85 8.49 3.58 7.84
C THR A 85 9.06 2.91 9.09
N PHE A 86 9.41 3.67 10.12
CA PHE A 86 9.86 3.13 11.41
C PHE A 86 8.72 2.38 12.12
N VAL A 87 7.53 2.98 12.18
CA VAL A 87 6.34 2.35 12.76
C VAL A 87 5.99 1.09 11.98
N ASP A 88 6.04 1.11 10.65
CA ASP A 88 5.81 -0.08 9.81
C ASP A 88 6.77 -1.22 10.14
N LYS A 89 8.07 -0.91 10.32
CA LYS A 89 9.08 -1.93 10.69
C LYS A 89 8.82 -2.51 12.07
N ILE A 90 8.48 -1.69 13.06
CA ILE A 90 8.16 -2.15 14.41
C ILE A 90 6.91 -3.03 14.40
N ALA A 91 5.85 -2.59 13.74
CA ALA A 91 4.60 -3.33 13.64
C ALA A 91 4.82 -4.72 13.01
N ASN A 92 5.53 -4.77 11.87
CA ASN A 92 5.87 -6.03 11.21
C ASN A 92 6.78 -6.91 12.10
N GLY A 93 7.74 -6.31 12.80
CA GLY A 93 8.62 -7.02 13.74
C GLY A 93 7.86 -7.67 14.89
N ILE A 94 6.92 -6.95 15.50
CA ILE A 94 6.06 -7.49 16.57
C ILE A 94 5.20 -8.64 16.05
N ILE A 95 4.58 -8.49 14.87
CA ILE A 95 3.77 -9.54 14.27
C ILE A 95 4.59 -10.81 14.06
N ILE A 96 5.79 -10.70 13.48
CA ILE A 96 6.66 -11.85 13.24
C ILE A 96 7.10 -12.49 14.56
N ALA A 97 7.45 -11.71 15.57
CA ALA A 97 7.83 -12.23 16.89
C ALA A 97 6.69 -13.04 17.53
N LEU A 98 5.45 -12.57 17.44
CA LEU A 98 4.27 -13.30 17.92
C LEU A 98 4.06 -14.60 17.13
N VAL A 99 4.11 -14.54 15.80
CA VAL A 99 3.95 -15.72 14.93
C VAL A 99 4.98 -16.80 15.26
N GLN A 100 6.23 -16.41 15.52
CA GLN A 100 7.30 -17.32 15.92
C GLN A 100 7.10 -17.90 17.32
N GLN A 101 6.62 -17.09 18.28
CA GLN A 101 6.37 -17.54 19.64
C GLN A 101 5.23 -18.56 19.71
N PHE A 102 4.17 -18.38 18.92
CA PHE A 102 3.02 -19.28 18.88
C PHE A 102 3.19 -20.46 17.91
N ASN A 103 4.36 -20.63 17.29
CA ASN A 103 4.60 -21.64 16.29
C ASN A 103 4.49 -23.09 16.88
N PRO A 104 3.46 -23.88 16.50
CA PRO A 104 3.25 -25.23 17.03
C PRO A 104 4.15 -26.28 16.37
N CYS A 105 4.91 -25.93 15.33
CA CYS A 105 5.72 -26.88 14.55
C CYS A 105 6.89 -27.49 15.32
N LYS A 106 7.23 -26.97 16.50
CA LYS A 106 8.24 -27.58 17.38
C LYS A 106 7.74 -28.86 18.09
N LEU A 107 6.43 -29.06 18.18
CA LEU A 107 5.82 -30.13 18.99
C LEU A 107 4.81 -31.01 18.23
N SER A 108 4.37 -30.63 17.03
CA SER A 108 3.24 -31.25 16.32
C SER A 108 3.60 -31.80 14.93
N SER A 109 2.77 -32.72 14.43
CA SER A 109 2.83 -33.28 13.07
C SER A 109 2.84 -32.21 11.96
N THR A 110 3.50 -32.51 10.84
CA THR A 110 3.70 -31.65 9.66
C THR A 110 2.41 -31.02 9.13
N HIS A 111 1.28 -31.72 9.27
CA HIS A 111 -0.03 -31.25 8.80
C HIS A 111 -0.58 -30.08 9.64
N THR A 112 -0.46 -30.14 10.96
CA THR A 112 -0.92 -29.06 11.86
C THR A 112 -0.08 -27.80 11.67
N CYS A 113 1.20 -27.97 11.38
CA CYS A 113 2.12 -26.89 11.04
C CYS A 113 1.68 -26.13 9.78
N ALA A 114 1.37 -26.87 8.70
CA ALA A 114 0.91 -26.28 7.44
C ALA A 114 -0.42 -25.53 7.60
N LEU A 115 -1.36 -26.06 8.39
CA LEU A 115 -2.62 -25.38 8.69
C LEU A 115 -2.41 -24.08 9.47
N TYR A 116 -1.55 -24.07 10.49
CA TYR A 116 -1.24 -22.86 11.25
C TYR A 116 -0.70 -21.73 10.36
N TYR A 117 0.27 -22.05 9.49
CA TYR A 117 0.79 -21.05 8.54
C TYR A 117 -0.27 -20.59 7.55
N ARG A 118 -1.11 -21.49 7.03
CA ARG A 118 -2.25 -21.12 6.17
C ARG A 118 -3.17 -20.11 6.86
N TYR A 119 -3.54 -20.36 8.12
CA TYR A 119 -4.38 -19.41 8.86
C TYR A 119 -3.73 -18.03 8.99
N ILE A 120 -2.44 -17.99 9.34
CA ILE A 120 -1.72 -16.73 9.54
C ILE A 120 -1.56 -15.93 8.25
N ILE A 121 -1.11 -16.59 7.17
CA ILE A 121 -0.89 -15.91 5.88
C ILE A 121 -2.18 -15.48 5.22
N THR A 122 -3.34 -16.06 5.57
CA THR A 122 -4.64 -15.68 5.00
C THR A 122 -5.37 -14.64 5.86
N PHE A 123 -5.51 -14.88 7.17
CA PHE A 123 -6.35 -14.04 8.03
C PHE A 123 -5.70 -12.70 8.39
N ILE A 124 -4.39 -12.68 8.66
CA ILE A 124 -3.70 -11.44 9.06
C ILE A 124 -3.75 -10.40 7.92
N PRO A 125 -3.18 -10.65 6.73
CA PRO A 125 -3.23 -9.69 5.63
C PRO A 125 -4.64 -9.48 5.08
N GLY A 126 -5.52 -10.51 5.13
CA GLY A 126 -6.93 -10.37 4.77
C GLY A 126 -7.66 -9.34 5.64
N GLY A 127 -7.47 -9.42 6.96
CA GLY A 127 -8.06 -8.47 7.92
C GLY A 127 -7.54 -7.04 7.71
N PHE A 128 -6.23 -6.87 7.56
CA PHE A 128 -5.64 -5.55 7.27
C PHE A 128 -6.13 -4.97 5.94
N SER A 129 -6.30 -5.79 4.90
CA SER A 129 -6.81 -5.33 3.61
C SER A 129 -8.25 -4.81 3.71
N ILE A 130 -9.13 -5.51 4.44
CA ILE A 130 -10.51 -5.05 4.66
C ILE A 130 -10.52 -3.73 5.43
N LEU A 131 -9.72 -3.62 6.50
CA LEU A 131 -9.61 -2.40 7.29
C LEU A 131 -9.11 -1.22 6.43
N ALA A 132 -8.12 -1.45 5.57
CA ALA A 132 -7.58 -0.43 4.67
C ALA A 132 -8.63 0.04 3.64
N ILE A 133 -9.40 -0.88 3.05
CA ILE A 133 -10.51 -0.53 2.16
C ILE A 133 -11.54 0.33 2.90
N LEU A 134 -11.92 -0.04 4.14
CA LEU A 134 -12.86 0.74 4.95
C LEU A 134 -12.34 2.16 5.26
N MET A 135 -11.04 2.29 5.56
CA MET A 135 -10.40 3.59 5.76
C MET A 135 -10.47 4.45 4.49
N ILE A 136 -10.16 3.88 3.33
CA ILE A 136 -10.19 4.60 2.05
C ILE A 136 -11.62 5.02 1.69
N LEU A 137 -12.61 4.13 1.91
CA LEU A 137 -14.02 4.45 1.69
C LEU A 137 -14.51 5.56 2.63
N SER A 138 -14.02 5.57 3.88
CA SER A 138 -14.33 6.63 4.85
C SER A 138 -13.76 7.97 4.38
N MET A 139 -12.50 8.00 3.92
CA MET A 139 -11.90 9.20 3.35
C MET A 139 -12.67 9.69 2.11
N TRP A 140 -13.10 8.77 1.23
CA TRP A 140 -13.93 9.12 0.07
C TRP A 140 -15.20 9.86 0.50
N LYS A 141 -15.94 9.30 1.48
CA LYS A 141 -17.20 9.88 1.94
C LYS A 141 -17.03 11.27 2.53
N THR A 142 -15.89 11.57 3.14
CA THR A 142 -15.63 12.89 3.76
C THR A 142 -15.34 14.01 2.77
N ASN A 143 -15.14 13.76 1.47
CA ASN A 143 -15.00 14.79 0.42
C ASN A 143 -13.95 15.90 0.71
N LEU A 144 -12.95 15.64 1.55
CA LEU A 144 -11.83 16.55 1.80
C LEU A 144 -10.75 16.52 0.69
N GLY A 145 -10.73 15.49 -0.16
CA GLY A 145 -9.67 15.27 -1.14
C GLY A 145 -9.86 15.94 -2.50
N GLY A 146 -11.10 16.34 -2.84
CA GLY A 146 -11.38 17.04 -4.09
C GLY A 146 -10.75 18.43 -4.07
N ASN A 147 -11.29 19.34 -3.26
CA ASN A 147 -10.82 20.72 -3.30
C ASN A 147 -9.36 20.88 -2.87
N ARG A 148 -8.86 20.10 -1.90
CA ARG A 148 -7.46 20.18 -1.43
C ARG A 148 -6.44 19.75 -2.48
N PHE A 149 -6.68 18.69 -3.26
CA PHE A 149 -5.70 18.25 -4.25
C PHE A 149 -5.56 19.23 -5.42
N GLU A 150 -6.65 19.95 -5.77
CA GLU A 150 -6.61 21.00 -6.80
C GLU A 150 -5.88 22.21 -6.26
N ILE A 151 -6.16 22.61 -5.02
CA ILE A 151 -5.44 23.69 -4.34
C ILE A 151 -3.95 23.37 -4.25
N ILE A 152 -3.56 22.17 -3.80
CA ILE A 152 -2.14 21.77 -3.70
C ILE A 152 -1.48 21.74 -5.08
N GLN A 153 -2.17 21.25 -6.13
CA GLN A 153 -1.62 21.28 -7.50
C GLN A 153 -1.48 22.69 -8.06
N GLU A 154 -2.45 23.56 -7.79
CA GLU A 154 -2.45 24.94 -8.27
C GLU A 154 -1.39 25.77 -7.53
N GLU A 155 -1.23 25.53 -6.23
CA GLU A 155 -0.24 26.18 -5.38
C GLU A 155 1.19 25.66 -5.65
N GLN A 156 1.38 24.35 -5.92
CA GLN A 156 2.62 23.79 -6.48
C GLN A 156 2.97 24.45 -7.82
N ARG A 157 2.01 24.52 -8.76
CA ARG A 157 2.24 25.13 -10.07
C ARG A 157 2.60 26.62 -9.96
N ASN A 158 2.00 27.34 -9.02
CA ASN A 158 2.32 28.74 -8.76
C ASN A 158 3.71 28.91 -8.12
N MET A 159 4.12 27.99 -7.23
CA MET A 159 5.48 27.95 -6.69
C MET A 159 6.51 27.69 -7.80
N ASP A 160 6.29 26.68 -8.65
CA ASP A 160 7.16 26.37 -9.79
C ASP A 160 7.25 27.55 -10.78
N MET A 161 6.13 28.25 -11.00
CA MET A 161 6.11 29.45 -11.85
C MET A 161 6.93 30.59 -11.22
N LYS A 162 6.79 30.85 -9.92
CA LYS A 162 7.60 31.86 -9.21
C LYS A 162 9.09 31.54 -9.27
N VAL A 163 9.45 30.29 -8.97
CA VAL A 163 10.85 29.83 -9.06
C VAL A 163 11.41 30.03 -10.47
N ASN A 164 10.67 29.64 -11.51
CA ASN A 164 11.11 29.82 -12.88
C ASN A 164 11.22 31.30 -13.30
N VAL A 165 10.37 32.17 -12.76
CA VAL A 165 10.48 33.63 -12.95
C VAL A 165 11.73 34.17 -12.24
N ASP A 166 11.99 33.78 -11.00
CA ASP A 166 13.19 34.19 -10.24
C ASP A 166 14.48 33.74 -10.96
N PHE A 167 14.52 32.51 -11.47
CA PHE A 167 15.65 32.03 -12.29
C PHE A 167 15.83 32.87 -13.56
N LYS A 168 14.73 33.25 -14.21
CA LYS A 168 14.79 34.07 -15.42
C LYS A 168 15.21 35.51 -15.12
N GLU A 169 14.87 36.05 -13.96
CA GLU A 169 15.26 37.39 -13.52
C GLU A 169 16.74 37.45 -13.05
N GLN A 170 17.27 36.34 -12.54
CA GLN A 170 18.70 36.21 -12.20
C GLN A 170 19.60 35.93 -13.41
N SER A 171 19.08 35.33 -14.48
CA SER A 171 19.85 35.05 -15.71
C SER A 171 20.37 36.27 -16.51
N PRO A 172 19.67 37.41 -16.64
CA PRO A 172 20.19 38.60 -17.34
C PRO A 172 21.21 39.42 -16.50
N LEU A 173 21.40 39.10 -15.22
CA LEU A 173 22.37 39.77 -14.35
C LEU A 173 23.76 39.10 -14.36
N MET A 174 23.92 37.98 -15.08
CA MET A 174 25.19 37.24 -15.23
C MET A 174 25.73 37.22 -16.67
N ALA A 175 25.26 38.14 -17.54
CA ALA A 175 25.79 38.34 -18.90
C ALA A 175 26.45 39.72 -19.04
#